data_AF-A0A534TUI8-F1
#
_entry.id   AF-A0A534TUI8-F1
#
_cell.length_a   1.000
_cell.length_b   1.000
_cell.length_c   1.000
_cell.angle_alpha   90.00
_cell.angle_beta   90.00
_cell.angle_gamma   90.00
#
_symmetry.space_group_name_H-M   'P 1'
#
loop_
_entity.id
_entity.type
_entity.pdbx_description
1 polymer ?
#
loop_
_entity_poly.entity_id
_entity_poly.type
_entity_poly.pdbx_seq_one_letter_code
_entity_poly.pdbx_strand_id
1 'polypeptide(L)'
;MPHIAIINHSTVVSDQDVEAMTAALQKQVTKDFGPLWGCSADLLFVGKGHKAPKDAWWLAILDNSDQADALGYHDITPAGKPLGKAFAKSDIDNGYIVSVTLSHELLEMLADPEINLCAQVGPRLYAYEVCDPCEADEFGYKIDGVVVSDFVTPAWFAPPANHLKGPFDFNKLIEKPLTLLKGGYLQYLDLTGSAGWQQETAAKITARTRPRVGSRRERRRVGHSNWEVATANG
;
A
#
# COMPACT_ATOMS: atom_id res chain seq x y z
N MET A 1 4.99 -18.69 5.11
CA MET A 1 4.20 -17.90 4.14
C MET A 1 2.97 -17.39 4.88
N PRO A 2 2.64 -16.10 4.86
CA PRO A 2 1.45 -15.55 5.50
C PRO A 2 0.15 -16.02 4.83
N HIS A 3 -0.89 -16.20 5.65
CA HIS A 3 -2.27 -16.30 5.20
C HIS A 3 -2.93 -14.93 5.38
N ILE A 4 -3.56 -14.41 4.33
CA ILE A 4 -4.18 -13.09 4.33
C ILE A 4 -5.67 -13.23 4.02
N ALA A 5 -6.51 -12.78 4.94
CA ALA A 5 -7.95 -12.75 4.74
C ALA A 5 -8.36 -11.45 4.02
N ILE A 6 -8.97 -11.59 2.83
CA ILE A 6 -9.60 -10.50 2.08
C ILE A 6 -11.06 -10.42 2.51
N ILE A 7 -11.41 -9.40 3.30
CA ILE A 7 -12.67 -9.36 4.05
C ILE A 7 -13.60 -8.33 3.44
N ASN A 8 -14.78 -8.76 2.99
CA ASN A 8 -15.79 -7.84 2.47
C ASN A 8 -16.72 -7.31 3.57
N HIS A 9 -16.51 -6.08 3.99
CA HIS A 9 -17.44 -5.32 4.84
C HIS A 9 -18.17 -4.21 4.08
N SER A 10 -17.86 -4.02 2.80
CA SER A 10 -18.47 -2.97 1.98
C SER A 10 -19.91 -3.29 1.61
N THR A 11 -20.77 -2.27 1.58
CA THR A 11 -22.13 -2.36 1.03
C THR A 11 -22.18 -2.06 -0.46
N VAL A 12 -21.15 -1.42 -1.03
CA VAL A 12 -21.09 -0.99 -2.43
C VAL A 12 -20.35 -1.95 -3.37
N VAL A 13 -19.66 -2.95 -2.85
CA VAL A 13 -19.00 -4.02 -3.65
C VAL A 13 -19.60 -5.38 -3.32
N SER A 14 -19.90 -6.18 -4.34
CA SER A 14 -20.48 -7.52 -4.15
C SER A 14 -19.43 -8.54 -3.70
N ASP A 15 -19.86 -9.61 -3.03
CA ASP A 15 -18.95 -10.72 -2.67
C ASP A 15 -18.33 -11.38 -3.92
N GLN A 16 -19.08 -11.44 -5.02
CA GLN A 16 -18.60 -11.98 -6.29
C GLN A 16 -17.47 -11.12 -6.88
N ASP A 17 -17.58 -9.79 -6.81
CA ASP A 17 -16.52 -8.90 -7.27
C ASP A 17 -15.26 -9.06 -6.41
N VAL A 18 -15.41 -9.12 -5.08
CA VAL A 18 -14.27 -9.31 -4.17
C VAL A 18 -13.60 -10.67 -4.36
N GLU A 19 -14.37 -11.73 -4.62
CA GLU A 19 -13.82 -13.04 -4.93
C GLU A 19 -12.99 -13.01 -6.23
N ALA A 20 -13.50 -12.35 -7.28
CA ALA A 20 -12.76 -12.14 -8.53
C ALA A 20 -11.48 -11.32 -8.32
N MET A 21 -11.55 -10.24 -7.54
CA MET A 21 -10.37 -9.45 -7.14
C MET A 21 -9.37 -10.31 -6.38
N THR A 22 -9.81 -11.10 -5.40
CA THR A 22 -8.95 -11.98 -4.60
C THR A 22 -8.19 -12.97 -5.47
N ALA A 23 -8.85 -13.56 -6.47
CA ALA A 23 -8.20 -14.47 -7.43
C ALA A 23 -7.13 -13.77 -8.29
N ALA A 24 -7.38 -12.54 -8.73
CA ALA A 24 -6.41 -11.74 -9.48
C ALA A 24 -5.21 -11.34 -8.61
N LEU A 25 -5.46 -10.86 -7.39
CA LEU A 25 -4.42 -10.50 -6.42
C LEU A 25 -3.55 -11.69 -6.04
N GLN A 26 -4.12 -12.89 -5.90
CA GLN A 26 -3.33 -14.11 -5.64
C GLN A 26 -2.34 -14.39 -6.77
N LYS A 27 -2.75 -14.18 -8.02
CA LYS A 27 -1.88 -14.31 -9.19
C LYS A 27 -0.81 -13.22 -9.20
N GLN A 28 -1.19 -11.97 -8.89
CA GLN A 28 -0.26 -10.86 -8.77
C GLN A 28 0.86 -11.15 -7.78
N VAL A 29 0.51 -11.59 -6.56
CA VAL A 29 1.48 -11.93 -5.52
C VAL A 29 2.40 -13.06 -5.97
N THR A 30 1.84 -14.12 -6.56
CA THR A 30 2.61 -15.34 -6.86
C THR A 30 3.47 -15.24 -8.11
N LYS A 31 3.01 -14.52 -9.15
CA LYS A 31 3.65 -14.49 -10.46
C LYS A 31 4.45 -13.21 -10.71
N ASP A 32 4.00 -12.09 -10.14
CA ASP A 32 4.51 -10.78 -10.51
C ASP A 32 5.35 -10.19 -9.38
N PHE A 33 4.76 -10.05 -8.20
CA PHE A 33 5.40 -9.41 -7.05
C PHE A 33 6.43 -10.30 -6.36
N GLY A 34 6.04 -11.52 -6.01
CA GLY A 34 6.86 -12.45 -5.23
C GLY A 34 8.24 -12.74 -5.84
N PRO A 35 8.38 -12.98 -7.16
CA PRO A 35 9.69 -13.19 -7.78
C PRO A 35 10.65 -11.99 -7.67
N LEU A 36 10.13 -10.77 -7.56
CA LEU A 36 10.93 -9.55 -7.46
C LEU A 36 11.25 -9.18 -6.00
N TRP A 37 10.31 -9.45 -5.10
CA TRP A 37 10.35 -9.00 -3.70
C TRP A 37 10.66 -10.11 -2.69
N GLY A 38 10.77 -11.36 -3.14
CA GLY A 38 11.16 -12.49 -2.30
C GLY A 38 10.11 -12.89 -1.26
N CYS A 39 8.85 -12.50 -1.48
CA CYS A 39 7.73 -12.79 -0.59
C CYS A 39 6.62 -13.58 -1.33
N SER A 40 5.65 -14.09 -0.57
CA SER A 40 4.50 -14.81 -1.10
C SER A 40 3.39 -14.82 -0.06
N ALA A 41 2.16 -15.14 -0.45
CA ALA A 41 1.02 -15.24 0.45
C ALA A 41 -0.05 -16.17 -0.11
N ASP A 42 -0.83 -16.76 0.79
CA ASP A 42 -2.09 -17.44 0.46
C ASP A 42 -3.26 -16.53 0.84
N LEU A 43 -4.07 -16.15 -0.15
CA LEU A 43 -5.21 -15.28 0.04
C LEU A 43 -6.48 -16.10 0.27
N LEU A 44 -7.26 -15.69 1.27
CA LEU A 44 -8.56 -16.27 1.60
C LEU A 44 -9.64 -15.20 1.48
N PHE A 45 -10.60 -15.40 0.57
CA PHE A 45 -11.79 -14.56 0.54
C PHE A 45 -12.70 -14.84 1.74
N VAL A 46 -13.15 -13.78 2.41
CA VAL A 46 -14.12 -13.82 3.51
C VAL A 46 -15.29 -12.92 3.13
N GLY A 47 -16.39 -13.54 2.72
CA GLY A 47 -17.62 -12.85 2.34
C GLY A 47 -18.37 -12.20 3.50
N LYS A 48 -19.38 -11.40 3.17
CA LYS A 48 -20.17 -10.65 4.16
C LYS A 48 -20.76 -11.58 5.23
N GLY A 49 -20.75 -11.11 6.48
CA GLY A 49 -21.29 -11.86 7.62
C GLY A 49 -20.44 -13.03 8.12
N HIS A 50 -19.33 -13.35 7.47
CA HIS A 50 -18.39 -14.38 7.91
C HIS A 50 -17.28 -13.80 8.79
N LYS A 51 -16.68 -14.65 9.63
CA LYS A 51 -15.58 -14.26 10.50
C LYS A 51 -14.25 -14.68 9.88
N ALA A 52 -13.33 -13.73 9.74
CA ALA A 52 -11.97 -14.01 9.33
C ALA A 52 -11.20 -14.80 10.41
N PRO A 53 -10.23 -15.65 10.02
CA PRO A 53 -9.32 -16.30 10.96
C PRO A 53 -8.53 -15.26 11.77
N LYS A 54 -8.45 -15.44 13.09
CA LYS A 54 -7.77 -14.49 13.99
C LYS A 54 -6.25 -14.47 13.82
N ASP A 55 -5.67 -15.57 13.36
CA ASP A 55 -4.22 -15.69 13.19
C ASP A 55 -3.73 -15.24 11.81
N ALA A 56 -4.67 -14.91 10.90
CA ALA A 56 -4.37 -14.37 9.58
C ALA A 56 -4.05 -12.88 9.64
N TRP A 57 -3.33 -12.38 8.64
CA TRP A 57 -3.31 -10.95 8.36
C TRP A 57 -4.63 -10.56 7.70
N TRP A 58 -5.06 -9.32 7.87
CA TRP A 58 -6.36 -8.88 7.36
C TRP A 58 -6.19 -7.79 6.33
N LEU A 59 -6.95 -7.87 5.25
CA LEU A 59 -7.14 -6.79 4.29
C LEU A 59 -8.65 -6.58 4.14
N ALA A 60 -9.17 -5.51 4.74
CA ALA A 60 -10.60 -5.27 4.85
C ALA A 60 -11.08 -4.25 3.81
N ILE A 61 -12.16 -4.57 3.12
CA ILE A 61 -12.83 -3.67 2.18
C ILE A 61 -14.02 -3.05 2.91
N LEU A 62 -14.00 -1.74 3.08
CA LEU A 62 -14.98 -0.93 3.81
C LEU A 62 -15.62 0.08 2.85
N ASP A 63 -16.71 0.74 3.26
CA ASP A 63 -17.32 1.75 2.39
C ASP A 63 -16.54 3.06 2.41
N ASN A 64 -16.59 3.77 3.52
CA ASN A 64 -16.03 5.12 3.61
C ASN A 64 -14.76 5.12 4.43
N SER A 65 -13.84 5.99 4.04
CA SER A 65 -12.63 6.21 4.81
C SER A 65 -12.91 6.61 6.25
N ASP A 66 -12.22 5.94 7.17
CA ASP A 66 -12.14 6.36 8.56
C ASP A 66 -10.98 7.37 8.78
N GLN A 67 -10.26 7.76 7.72
CA GLN A 67 -9.21 8.77 7.73
C GLN A 67 -9.45 9.83 6.64
N ALA A 68 -9.32 11.12 6.97
CA ALA A 68 -9.46 12.17 5.96
C ALA A 68 -8.43 11.98 4.83
N ASP A 69 -8.93 11.98 3.58
CA ASP A 69 -8.17 11.86 2.34
C ASP A 69 -7.39 10.54 2.13
N ALA A 70 -7.71 9.46 2.87
CA ALA A 70 -7.13 8.15 2.62
C ALA A 70 -8.11 7.24 1.87
N LEU A 71 -7.70 6.68 0.74
CA LEU A 71 -8.46 5.67 0.00
C LEU A 71 -8.16 4.24 0.47
N GLY A 72 -6.98 4.05 1.08
CA GLY A 72 -6.58 2.87 1.81
C GLY A 72 -5.45 3.20 2.80
N TYR A 73 -5.15 2.25 3.69
CA TYR A 73 -3.89 2.23 4.45
C TYR A 73 -3.65 0.86 5.06
N HIS A 74 -2.39 0.56 5.40
CA HIS A 74 -2.03 -0.55 6.25
C HIS A 74 -1.46 -0.12 7.62
N ASP A 75 -1.70 -0.97 8.61
CA ASP A 75 -1.48 -0.80 10.04
C ASP A 75 -1.20 -2.17 10.70
N ILE A 76 -1.10 -2.20 12.02
CA ILE A 76 -0.93 -3.39 12.83
C ILE A 76 -2.14 -3.51 13.76
N THR A 77 -2.80 -4.67 13.75
CA THR A 77 -3.87 -5.01 14.70
C THR A 77 -3.38 -4.95 16.15
N PRO A 78 -4.28 -4.86 17.15
CA PRO A 78 -3.88 -4.93 18.56
C PRO A 78 -3.12 -6.21 18.94
N ALA A 79 -3.27 -7.27 18.14
CA ALA A 79 -2.55 -8.54 18.30
C ALA A 79 -1.18 -8.56 17.60
N GLY A 80 -0.71 -7.43 17.05
CA GLY A 80 0.59 -7.34 16.38
C GLY A 80 0.60 -7.89 14.94
N LYS A 81 -0.55 -8.09 14.30
CA LYS A 81 -0.64 -8.61 12.92
C LYS A 81 -0.88 -7.50 11.90
N PRO A 82 -0.28 -7.56 10.70
CA PRO A 82 -0.58 -6.64 9.61
C PRO A 82 -2.09 -6.57 9.29
N LEU A 83 -2.56 -5.35 9.07
CA LEU A 83 -3.92 -4.98 8.72
C LEU A 83 -3.88 -3.99 7.57
N GLY A 84 -4.53 -4.25 6.45
CA GLY A 84 -4.82 -3.28 5.42
C GLY A 84 -6.29 -2.93 5.37
N LYS A 85 -6.62 -1.73 4.89
CA LYS A 85 -7.98 -1.29 4.62
C LYS A 85 -8.06 -0.63 3.25
N ALA A 86 -9.09 -0.96 2.48
CA ALA A 86 -9.47 -0.28 1.24
C ALA A 86 -10.90 0.25 1.36
N PHE A 87 -11.14 1.50 0.97
CA PHE A 87 -12.43 2.18 1.15
C PHE A 87 -13.19 2.30 -0.17
N ALA A 88 -13.92 1.24 -0.52
CA ALA A 88 -14.52 1.05 -1.82
C ALA A 88 -15.52 2.14 -2.23
N LYS A 89 -16.32 2.67 -1.30
CA LYS A 89 -17.24 3.78 -1.62
C LYS A 89 -16.46 5.07 -1.87
N SER A 90 -15.41 5.32 -1.09
CA SER A 90 -14.51 6.46 -1.34
C SER A 90 -13.82 6.35 -2.69
N ASP A 91 -13.34 5.18 -3.09
CA ASP A 91 -12.78 4.95 -4.43
C ASP A 91 -13.81 5.27 -5.53
N ILE A 92 -14.99 4.64 -5.45
CA ILE A 92 -16.05 4.81 -6.46
C ILE A 92 -16.50 6.28 -6.58
N ASP A 93 -16.73 6.96 -5.46
CA ASP A 93 -17.20 8.35 -5.43
C ASP A 93 -16.17 9.33 -6.04
N ASN A 94 -14.88 8.99 -5.99
CA ASN A 94 -13.79 9.80 -6.55
C ASN A 94 -13.31 9.32 -7.93
N GLY A 95 -13.95 8.29 -8.50
CA GLY A 95 -13.61 7.76 -9.81
C GLY A 95 -12.38 6.85 -9.83
N TYR A 96 -11.98 6.30 -8.68
CA TYR A 96 -10.90 5.34 -8.54
C TYR A 96 -11.39 3.88 -8.61
N ILE A 97 -10.47 2.96 -8.85
CA ILE A 97 -10.72 1.53 -9.00
C ILE A 97 -10.38 0.79 -7.70
N VAL A 98 -11.41 0.26 -7.03
CA VAL A 98 -11.29 -0.47 -5.75
C VAL A 98 -10.22 -1.57 -5.78
N SER A 99 -10.11 -2.32 -6.88
CA SER A 99 -9.14 -3.40 -6.98
C SER A 99 -7.68 -2.91 -7.06
N VAL A 100 -7.45 -1.69 -7.56
CA VAL A 100 -6.12 -1.05 -7.55
C VAL A 100 -5.75 -0.74 -6.11
N THR A 101 -6.59 -0.01 -5.37
CA THR A 101 -6.39 0.28 -3.94
C THR A 101 -6.18 -1.00 -3.13
N LEU A 102 -6.99 -2.03 -3.36
CA LEU A 102 -6.87 -3.31 -2.66
C LEU A 102 -5.51 -3.99 -2.92
N SER A 103 -5.07 -4.03 -4.18
CA SER A 103 -3.76 -4.59 -4.50
C SER A 103 -2.61 -3.74 -3.97
N HIS A 104 -2.71 -2.41 -4.00
CA HIS A 104 -1.71 -1.49 -3.43
C HIS A 104 -1.44 -1.84 -1.97
N GLU A 105 -2.49 -1.87 -1.15
CA GLU A 105 -2.36 -2.17 0.27
C GLU A 105 -1.83 -3.59 0.51
N LEU A 106 -2.24 -4.56 -0.30
CA LEU A 106 -1.73 -5.93 -0.20
C LEU A 106 -0.20 -5.98 -0.44
N LEU A 107 0.28 -5.33 -1.49
CA LEU A 107 1.70 -5.37 -1.86
C LEU A 107 2.57 -4.61 -0.85
N GLU A 108 2.11 -3.48 -0.34
CA GLU A 108 2.81 -2.74 0.71
C GLU A 108 2.85 -3.49 2.04
N MET A 109 1.75 -4.12 2.44
CA MET A 109 1.73 -5.01 3.60
C MET A 109 2.72 -6.17 3.47
N LEU A 110 2.91 -6.70 2.25
CA LEU A 110 3.87 -7.79 2.01
C LEU A 110 5.31 -7.30 2.01
N ALA A 111 5.57 -6.08 1.54
CA ALA A 111 6.90 -5.49 1.52
C ALA A 111 7.38 -5.02 2.89
N ASP A 112 6.51 -4.40 3.69
CA ASP A 112 6.82 -3.82 5.00
C ASP A 112 5.76 -4.18 6.06
N PRO A 113 5.65 -5.46 6.46
CA PRO A 113 4.57 -5.92 7.35
C PRO A 113 4.52 -5.23 8.71
N GLU A 114 5.69 -4.85 9.23
CA GLU A 114 5.84 -4.21 10.54
C GLU A 114 5.94 -2.68 10.44
N ILE A 115 5.84 -2.11 9.23
CA ILE A 115 5.82 -0.68 9.00
C ILE A 115 7.13 -0.01 9.49
N ASN A 116 8.22 -0.77 9.48
CA ASN A 116 9.49 -0.42 10.10
C ASN A 116 10.67 -0.41 9.11
N LEU A 117 10.44 -0.78 7.86
CA LEU A 117 11.49 -0.80 6.85
C LEU A 117 11.68 0.57 6.18
N CYS A 118 12.92 0.86 5.85
CA CYS A 118 13.30 1.98 5.00
C CYS A 118 14.52 1.62 4.15
N ALA A 119 14.62 2.22 2.97
CA ALA A 119 15.81 2.16 2.14
C ALA A 119 16.67 3.40 2.39
N GLN A 120 17.93 3.21 2.76
CA GLN A 120 18.86 4.32 2.89
C GLN A 120 19.59 4.61 1.57
N VAL A 121 19.44 5.83 1.05
CA VAL A 121 20.20 6.32 -0.11
C VAL A 121 20.85 7.66 0.25
N GLY A 122 22.17 7.63 0.44
CA GLY A 122 22.92 8.78 0.93
C GLY A 122 22.42 9.24 2.31
N PRO A 123 22.10 10.52 2.51
CA PRO A 123 21.60 11.03 3.78
C PRO A 123 20.10 10.81 3.98
N ARG A 124 19.38 10.18 3.04
CA ARG A 124 17.93 10.02 3.12
C ARG A 124 17.53 8.58 3.41
N LEU A 125 16.58 8.41 4.32
CA LEU A 125 15.81 7.17 4.50
C LEU A 125 14.50 7.31 3.74
N TYR A 126 14.23 6.43 2.79
CA TYR A 126 12.97 6.37 2.05
C TYR A 126 12.07 5.31 2.66
N ALA A 127 10.79 5.63 2.87
CA ALA A 127 9.81 4.65 3.34
C ALA A 127 9.67 3.53 2.30
N TYR A 128 9.45 2.30 2.77
CA TYR A 128 9.38 1.11 1.92
C TYR A 128 7.97 0.90 1.32
N GLU A 129 7.40 1.98 0.78
CA GLU A 129 6.07 2.02 0.16
C GLU A 129 6.23 1.66 -1.32
N VAL A 130 5.97 0.41 -1.66
CA VAL A 130 6.36 -0.14 -2.96
C VAL A 130 5.38 0.22 -4.08
N CYS A 131 4.18 0.71 -3.76
CA CYS A 131 3.19 1.11 -4.77
C CYS A 131 3.09 2.62 -4.92
N ASP A 132 3.32 3.39 -3.86
CA ASP A 132 3.26 4.86 -3.84
C ASP A 132 3.95 5.56 -5.06
N PRO A 133 5.14 5.15 -5.54
CA PRO A 133 5.79 5.86 -6.64
C PRO A 133 5.06 5.82 -7.99
N CYS A 134 4.16 4.86 -8.17
CA CYS A 134 3.43 4.57 -9.41
C CYS A 134 1.93 4.27 -9.17
N GLU A 135 1.37 4.78 -8.07
CA GLU A 135 0.09 4.31 -7.52
C GLU A 135 -1.16 4.58 -8.39
N ALA A 136 -1.10 5.56 -9.31
CA ALA A 136 -2.30 6.03 -9.99
C ALA A 136 -2.90 4.94 -10.89
N ASP A 137 -4.23 4.80 -10.86
CA ASP A 137 -4.99 3.79 -11.62
C ASP A 137 -4.62 3.69 -13.10
N GLU A 138 -4.26 4.82 -13.73
CA GLU A 138 -3.86 4.88 -15.15
C GLU A 138 -2.58 4.09 -15.45
N PHE A 139 -1.76 3.81 -14.43
CA PHE A 139 -0.54 3.01 -14.52
C PHE A 139 -0.74 1.56 -14.05
N GLY A 140 -1.90 1.21 -13.52
CA GLY A 140 -2.23 -0.18 -13.19
C GLY A 140 -2.25 -1.11 -14.40
N TYR A 141 -2.20 -2.42 -14.16
CA TYR A 141 -2.26 -3.45 -15.21
C TYR A 141 -3.34 -4.49 -14.93
N LYS A 142 -3.66 -5.33 -15.93
CA LYS A 142 -4.78 -6.26 -15.84
C LYS A 142 -4.33 -7.70 -15.58
N ILE A 143 -5.01 -8.35 -14.65
CA ILE A 143 -4.96 -9.80 -14.43
C ILE A 143 -6.40 -10.33 -14.50
N ASP A 144 -6.67 -11.21 -15.46
CA ASP A 144 -8.00 -11.78 -15.72
C ASP A 144 -9.16 -10.75 -15.80
N GLY A 145 -8.86 -9.54 -16.29
CA GLY A 145 -9.84 -8.45 -16.42
C GLY A 145 -9.97 -7.54 -15.20
N VAL A 146 -9.38 -7.91 -14.05
CA VAL A 146 -9.26 -7.04 -12.87
C VAL A 146 -8.04 -6.15 -13.03
N VAL A 147 -8.19 -4.84 -12.81
CA VAL A 147 -7.06 -3.90 -12.79
C VAL A 147 -6.41 -3.94 -11.41
N VAL A 148 -5.10 -4.12 -11.36
CA VAL A 148 -4.28 -4.15 -10.15
C VAL A 148 -3.21 -3.06 -10.23
N SER A 149 -2.74 -2.63 -9.06
CA SER A 149 -1.72 -1.60 -8.88
C SER A 149 -0.39 -2.03 -9.47
N ASP A 150 0.32 -1.06 -10.04
CA ASP A 150 1.73 -1.21 -10.36
C ASP A 150 2.57 -1.12 -9.09
N PHE A 151 3.83 -1.53 -9.16
CA PHE A 151 4.73 -1.47 -8.02
C PHE A 151 6.18 -1.31 -8.47
N VAL A 152 6.98 -0.65 -7.63
CA VAL A 152 8.41 -0.50 -7.87
C VAL A 152 9.16 -1.79 -7.59
N THR A 153 10.23 -2.03 -8.35
CA THR A 153 11.17 -3.13 -8.07
C THR A 153 12.21 -2.69 -7.04
N PRO A 154 12.99 -3.61 -6.44
CA PRO A 154 14.12 -3.23 -5.59
C PRO A 154 15.13 -2.29 -6.27
N ALA A 155 15.23 -2.30 -7.60
CA ALA A 155 16.12 -1.41 -8.35
C ALA A 155 15.72 0.07 -8.23
N TRP A 156 14.46 0.38 -7.91
CA TRP A 156 14.00 1.77 -7.71
C TRP A 156 14.62 2.42 -6.48
N PHE A 157 14.89 1.63 -5.44
CA PHE A 157 15.54 2.08 -4.21
C PHE A 157 17.07 2.15 -4.34
N ALA A 158 17.64 1.81 -5.51
CA ALA A 158 19.07 1.87 -5.70
C ALA A 158 19.59 3.33 -5.78
N PRO A 159 20.81 3.60 -5.30
CA PRO A 159 21.49 4.87 -5.56
C PRO A 159 21.54 5.20 -7.05
N PRO A 160 21.21 6.44 -7.47
CA PRO A 160 21.27 6.84 -8.89
C PRO A 160 22.64 6.63 -9.55
N ALA A 161 23.71 6.68 -8.75
CA ALA A 161 25.08 6.44 -9.20
C ALA A 161 25.36 4.98 -9.62
N ASN A 162 24.48 4.03 -9.30
CA ASN A 162 24.70 2.60 -9.61
C ASN A 162 24.42 2.25 -11.08
N HIS A 163 23.98 3.20 -11.91
CA HIS A 163 23.73 3.03 -13.35
C HIS A 163 22.91 1.77 -13.72
N LEU A 164 22.02 1.33 -12.81
CA LEU A 164 21.13 0.20 -13.07
C LEU A 164 20.24 0.52 -14.28
N LYS A 165 19.95 -0.50 -15.09
CA LYS A 165 19.13 -0.34 -16.30
C LYS A 165 17.64 -0.64 -16.08
N GLY A 166 17.22 -0.88 -14.83
CA GLY A 166 15.86 -1.26 -14.48
C GLY A 166 15.55 -2.75 -14.77
N PRO A 167 14.25 -3.12 -14.78
CA PRO A 167 13.11 -2.21 -14.66
C PRO A 167 12.98 -1.62 -13.25
N PHE A 168 12.49 -0.38 -13.13
CA PHE A 168 12.33 0.31 -11.85
C PHE A 168 10.92 0.14 -11.26
N ASP A 169 9.95 -0.16 -12.10
CA ASP A 169 8.59 -0.58 -11.79
C ASP A 169 8.23 -1.80 -12.64
N PHE A 170 7.18 -2.52 -12.25
CA PHE A 170 6.78 -3.74 -12.94
C PHE A 170 6.34 -3.45 -14.38
N ASN A 171 5.60 -2.36 -14.61
CA ASN A 171 5.15 -1.94 -15.94
C ASN A 171 6.23 -1.23 -16.78
N LYS A 172 7.42 -0.99 -16.24
CA LYS A 172 8.58 -0.41 -16.92
C LYS A 172 8.34 1.03 -17.43
N LEU A 173 7.54 1.79 -16.70
CA LEU A 173 7.20 3.18 -16.96
C LEU A 173 8.16 4.15 -16.26
N ILE A 174 8.74 3.76 -15.12
CA ILE A 174 9.74 4.54 -14.41
C ILE A 174 11.10 4.32 -15.06
N GLU A 175 11.75 5.40 -15.49
CA GLU A 175 13.02 5.34 -16.20
C GLU A 175 14.26 5.41 -15.30
N LYS A 176 14.11 5.86 -14.04
CA LYS A 176 15.23 6.11 -13.12
C LYS A 176 14.88 5.76 -11.66
N PRO A 177 15.87 5.34 -10.84
CA PRO A 177 15.66 5.15 -9.41
C PRO A 177 15.14 6.42 -8.73
N LEU A 178 14.33 6.27 -7.69
CA LEU A 178 13.82 7.37 -6.85
C LEU A 178 13.10 8.47 -7.64
N THR A 179 12.43 8.11 -8.75
CA THR A 179 11.57 9.02 -9.52
C THR A 179 10.13 8.54 -9.50
N LEU A 180 9.19 9.48 -9.64
CA LEU A 180 7.76 9.23 -9.48
C LEU A 180 7.05 9.31 -10.83
N LEU A 181 6.07 8.44 -11.06
CA LEU A 181 5.06 8.68 -12.10
C LEU A 181 4.08 9.75 -11.62
N LYS A 182 3.32 10.34 -12.55
CA LYS A 182 2.28 11.32 -12.23
C LYS A 182 1.31 10.74 -11.17
N GLY A 183 0.93 11.54 -10.19
CA GLY A 183 0.04 11.07 -9.11
C GLY A 183 0.76 10.32 -7.98
N GLY A 184 1.94 9.74 -8.23
CA GLY A 184 2.72 9.07 -7.20
C GLY A 184 3.36 10.02 -6.18
N TYR A 185 3.67 9.48 -5.01
CA TYR A 185 4.43 10.15 -3.97
C TYR A 185 5.54 9.26 -3.38
N LEU A 186 6.43 9.88 -2.60
CA LEU A 186 7.36 9.17 -1.74
C LEU A 186 7.50 9.89 -0.41
N GLN A 187 7.84 9.13 0.63
CA GLN A 187 8.14 9.66 1.95
C GLN A 187 9.62 9.44 2.27
N TYR A 188 10.27 10.46 2.81
CA TYR A 188 11.68 10.35 3.22
C TYR A 188 11.99 11.12 4.51
N LEU A 189 12.99 10.65 5.24
CA LEU A 189 13.62 11.36 6.34
C LEU A 189 15.02 11.80 5.91
N ASP A 190 15.31 13.09 6.00
CA ASP A 190 16.65 13.62 5.72
C ASP A 190 17.48 13.68 7.00
N LEU A 191 18.51 12.84 7.08
CA LEU A 191 19.39 12.69 8.25
C LEU A 191 20.36 13.87 8.42
N THR A 192 20.45 14.79 7.45
CA THR A 192 21.28 16.00 7.57
C THR A 192 20.56 17.15 8.25
N GLY A 193 19.22 17.09 8.35
CA GLY A 193 18.38 18.14 8.93
C GLY A 193 17.77 17.72 10.26
N SER A 194 17.10 18.68 10.91
CA SER A 194 16.25 18.44 12.08
C SER A 194 14.77 18.25 11.73
N ALA A 195 14.43 18.25 10.44
CA ALA A 195 13.07 18.01 9.98
C ALA A 195 12.74 16.52 10.14
N GLY A 196 11.51 16.23 10.61
CA GLY A 196 10.97 14.86 10.58
C GLY A 196 10.70 14.36 9.16
N TRP A 197 9.93 13.30 9.04
CA TRP A 197 9.53 12.73 7.74
C TRP A 197 8.89 13.79 6.83
N GLN A 198 9.29 13.78 5.57
CA GLN A 198 8.85 14.66 4.49
C GLN A 198 8.18 13.83 3.39
N GLN A 199 7.35 14.48 2.58
CA GLN A 199 6.68 13.87 1.43
C GLN A 199 7.03 14.66 0.17
N GLU A 200 7.29 13.94 -0.91
CA GLU A 200 7.48 14.49 -2.26
C GLU A 200 6.43 13.87 -3.19
N THR A 201 5.91 14.66 -4.13
CA THR A 201 4.85 14.27 -5.07
C THR A 201 5.31 14.63 -6.49
N ALA A 202 4.93 13.84 -7.49
CA ALA A 202 5.38 14.01 -8.89
C ALA A 202 4.97 15.36 -9.51
N ALA A 203 3.86 15.93 -9.04
CA ALA A 203 3.48 17.32 -9.26
C ALA A 203 3.40 18.00 -7.89
N LYS A 204 3.74 19.29 -7.76
CA LYS A 204 3.54 20.05 -6.50
C LYS A 204 2.05 20.11 -6.15
N ILE A 205 1.51 19.06 -5.51
CA ILE A 205 0.16 19.06 -4.98
C ILE A 205 0.22 19.82 -3.65
N THR A 206 -0.52 20.93 -3.57
CA THR A 206 -0.57 21.83 -2.42
C THR A 206 -1.48 21.35 -1.28
N ALA A 207 -1.94 20.10 -1.29
CA ALA A 207 -2.82 19.57 -0.25
C ALA A 207 -1.99 18.97 0.89
N ARG A 208 -1.77 19.77 1.94
CA ARG A 208 -1.31 19.29 3.24
C ARG A 208 -2.51 18.89 4.08
N THR A 209 -2.86 17.61 4.10
CA THR A 209 -3.86 17.11 5.06
C THR A 209 -3.15 16.62 6.33
N ARG A 210 -3.72 16.93 7.50
CA ARG A 210 -3.22 16.42 8.79
C ARG A 210 -3.60 14.94 8.92
N PRO A 211 -2.63 14.04 9.08
CA PRO A 211 -2.91 12.63 9.39
C PRO A 211 -3.72 12.49 10.69
N ARG A 212 -4.69 11.55 10.72
CA ARG A 212 -5.51 11.19 11.89
C ARG A 212 -4.63 10.56 12.98
N VAL A 213 -4.99 10.82 14.25
CA VAL A 213 -4.36 10.21 15.43
C VAL A 213 -4.43 8.68 15.35
N GLY A 214 -3.30 8.01 15.53
CA GLY A 214 -3.13 6.56 15.41
C GLY A 214 -2.64 6.07 14.04
N SER A 215 -2.74 6.85 12.95
CA SER A 215 -2.27 6.41 11.62
C SER A 215 -0.73 6.30 11.53
N ARG A 216 -0.17 5.45 10.67
CA ARG A 216 1.29 5.43 10.35
C ARG A 216 1.83 6.85 10.08
N ARG A 217 1.09 7.62 9.28
CA ARG A 217 1.40 9.02 8.94
C ARG A 217 1.43 9.94 10.18
N GLU A 218 0.65 9.66 11.21
CA GLU A 218 0.71 10.38 12.50
C GLU A 218 1.78 9.83 13.44
N ARG A 219 1.91 8.52 13.59
CA ARG A 219 2.94 7.82 14.41
C ARG A 219 4.37 8.08 13.95
N ARG A 220 4.58 8.52 12.71
CA ARG A 220 5.87 9.00 12.17
C ARG A 220 6.09 10.52 12.33
N ARG A 221 5.03 11.26 12.66
CA ARG A 221 5.08 12.69 13.02
C ARG A 221 5.30 12.89 14.52
N VAL A 222 4.82 11.97 15.37
CA VAL A 222 5.04 11.96 16.82
C VAL A 222 5.97 10.83 17.23
N GLY A 223 6.95 11.09 18.10
CA GLY A 223 7.92 10.08 18.54
C GLY A 223 7.27 8.84 19.20
N HIS A 224 8.02 7.73 19.22
CA HIS A 224 7.57 6.38 19.62
C HIS A 224 6.80 6.29 20.96
N SER A 225 6.96 7.25 21.88
CA SER A 225 6.27 7.25 23.18
C SER A 225 4.76 7.57 23.11
N ASN A 226 4.24 7.98 21.96
CA ASN A 226 2.90 8.58 21.84
C ASN A 226 1.98 7.84 20.85
N TRP A 227 2.21 6.55 20.59
CA TRP A 227 1.43 5.76 19.64
C TRP A 227 0.07 5.34 20.24
N GLU A 228 -1.03 5.51 19.50
CA GLU A 228 -2.34 4.89 19.80
C GLU A 228 -2.64 3.73 18.82
N VAL A 229 -3.42 2.73 19.26
CA VAL A 229 -3.65 1.45 18.56
C VAL A 229 -4.97 1.48 17.78
N ALA A 230 -4.97 1.08 16.50
CA ALA A 230 -6.16 1.01 15.66
C ALA A 230 -6.94 -0.32 15.83
N THR A 231 -8.26 -0.29 15.56
CA THR A 231 -9.12 -1.48 15.56
C THR A 231 -9.74 -1.76 14.18
N ALA A 232 -10.14 -3.01 13.97
CA ALA A 232 -10.74 -3.46 12.71
C ALA A 232 -12.15 -2.91 12.43
N ASN A 233 -12.84 -2.33 13.43
CA ASN A 233 -14.24 -1.93 13.32
C ASN A 233 -14.45 -0.41 13.12
N GLY A 234 -13.39 0.35 12.82
CA GLY A 234 -13.39 1.82 12.65
C GLY A 234 -12.50 2.55 13.65
#